data_AF-A0A937P2I6-F1
#
_entry.id   AF-A0A937P2I6-F1
#
_cell.length_a   1.000
_cell.length_b   1.000
_cell.length_c   1.000
_cell.angle_alpha   90.00
_cell.angle_beta   90.00
_cell.angle_gamma   90.00
#
_symmetry.space_group_name_H-M   'P 1'
#
loop_
_entity.id
_entity.type
_entity.pdbx_description
1 polymer ?
#
loop_
_entity_poly.entity_id
_entity_poly.type
_entity_poly.pdbx_seq_one_letter_code
_entity_poly.pdbx_strand_id
1 'polypeptide(L)' 'MLKLKKSGYWSRRITKEHRLVYEVRSDVIIIYSCKGHYVR' A
#
# COMPACT_ATOMS: atom_id res chain seq x y z
N MET A 1 -21.01 0.47 -12.49
CA MET A 1 -19.99 0.84 -11.48
C MET A 1 -19.77 -0.34 -10.55
N LEU A 2 -18.87 -1.27 -10.90
CA LEU A 2 -18.60 -2.46 -10.08
C LEU A 2 -17.62 -2.10 -8.95
N LYS A 3 -18.16 -1.91 -7.75
CA LYS A 3 -17.40 -1.91 -6.50
C LYS A 3 -16.85 -3.33 -6.30
N LEU A 4 -15.62 -3.59 -6.76
CA LEU A 4 -14.84 -4.75 -6.37
C LEU A 4 -14.51 -4.61 -4.87
N LYS A 5 -15.49 -4.98 -4.04
CA LYS A 5 -15.44 -5.06 -2.59
C LYS A 5 -14.54 -6.22 -2.13
N LYS A 6 -13.34 -6.38 -2.70
CA LYS A 6 -12.34 -7.40 -2.32
C LYS A 6 -10.89 -7.00 -2.60
N SER A 7 -10.56 -5.72 -2.66
CA SER A 7 -9.16 -5.30 -2.74
C SER A 7 -8.72 -4.77 -1.38
N GLY A 8 -8.21 -5.66 -0.52
CA GLY A 8 -7.63 -5.28 0.79
C GLY A 8 -6.36 -4.44 0.68
N TYR A 9 -5.93 -4.14 -0.54
CA TYR A 9 -4.72 -3.39 -0.84
C TYR A 9 -5.01 -1.89 -0.85
N TRP A 10 -4.25 -1.17 -0.04
CA TRP A 10 -4.20 0.28 0.03
C TRP A 10 -2.98 0.78 -0.73
N SER A 11 -3.16 1.90 -1.43
CA SER A 11 -2.06 2.62 -2.07
C SER A 11 -2.01 4.05 -1.55
N ARG A 12 -0.87 4.45 -0.98
CA ARG A 12 -0.64 5.82 -0.52
C ARG A 12 0.52 6.44 -1.29
N ARG A 13 0.37 7.70 -1.69
CA ARG A 13 1.48 8.47 -2.29
C ARG A 13 2.47 8.84 -1.18
N ILE A 14 3.73 8.43 -1.33
CA ILE A 14 4.81 8.91 -0.45
C ILE A 14 5.41 10.18 -1.06
N THR A 15 5.63 10.17 -2.37
CA THR A 15 6.05 11.33 -3.18
C THR A 15 5.18 11.43 -4.44
N LYS A 16 5.49 12.40 -5.32
CA LYS A 16 4.82 12.49 -6.64
C LYS A 16 4.98 11.18 -7.43
N GLU A 17 6.15 10.56 -7.36
CA GLU A 17 6.54 9.38 -8.13
C GLU A 17 6.31 8.05 -7.38
N HIS A 18 6.55 8.02 -6.07
CA HIS A 18 6.52 6.78 -5.31
C HIS A 18 5.16 6.48 -4.67
N ARG A 19 4.82 5.20 -4.59
CA ARG A 19 3.62 4.67 -3.95
C ARG A 19 4.01 3.63 -2.91
N LEU A 20 3.44 3.76 -1.71
CA LEU A 20 3.39 2.71 -0.71
C LEU A 20 2.20 1.82 -1.03
N VAL A 21 2.43 0.55 -1.32
CA VAL A 21 1.37 -0.45 -1.46
C VAL A 21 1.40 -1.34 -0.23
N TYR A 22 0.29 -1.38 0.51
CA TYR A 22 0.19 -2.13 1.75
C TYR A 22 -1.20 -2.74 1.94
N GLU A 23 -1.30 -3.76 2.76
CA GLU A 23 -2.57 -4.33 3.23
C GLU A 23 -2.64 -4.20 4.75
N VAL A 24 -3.84 -3.92 5.26
CA VAL A 24 -4.11 -3.95 6.70
C VAL A 24 -4.92 -5.22 6.98
N ARG A 25 -4.35 -6.13 7.77
CA ARG A 25 -5.03 -7.36 8.21
C ARG A 25 -5.12 -7.36 9.73
N SER A 26 -6.32 -7.14 10.26
CA SER A 26 -6.57 -7.08 11.70
C SER A 26 -5.57 -6.16 12.42
N ASP A 27 -4.50 -6.72 12.99
CA ASP A 27 -3.47 -6.00 13.74
C ASP A 27 -2.10 -5.91 13.06
N VAL A 28 -1.97 -6.38 11.82
CA VAL A 28 -0.72 -6.34 11.06
C VAL A 28 -0.85 -5.53 9.78
N ILE A 29 0.22 -4.81 9.46
CA ILE A 29 0.37 -4.08 8.19
C ILE A 29 1.41 -4.81 7.36
N ILE A 30 1.00 -5.29 6.18
CA ILE A 30 1.87 -5.99 5.24
C ILE A 30 2.22 -5.01 4.12
N ILE A 31 3.51 -4.68 3.99
CA ILE A 31 3.99 -3.77 2.94
C ILE A 31 4.45 -4.60 1.74
N TYR A 32 3.77 -4.42 0.61
CA TYR A 32 4.08 -5.12 -0.64
C TYR A 32 5.12 -4.39 -1.49
N SER A 33 5.09 -3.06 -1.47
CA SER A 33 6.02 -2.24 -2.26
C SER A 33 6.24 -0.89 -1.63
N CYS A 34 7.52 -0.54 -1.47
CA CYS A 34 7.97 0.78 -1.01
C CYS A 34 9.42 0.98 -1.48
N LYS A 35 9.58 1.43 -2.74
CA LYS A 35 10.90 1.61 -3.35
C LYS A 35 11.47 2.99 -2.99
N GLY A 36 12.75 3.03 -2.58
CA GLY A 36 13.49 4.28 -2.34
C GLY A 36 13.16 5.03 -1.04
N HIS A 37 12.30 4.45 -0.19
CA HIS A 37 11.88 5.05 1.08
C HIS A 37 12.34 4.27 2.31
N TYR A 38 12.96 3.10 2.12
CA TYR A 38 13.75 2.47 3.17
C TYR A 38 15.17 3.01 3.08
N VAL A 39 15.50 3.89 4.01
CA VAL A 39 16.89 4.29 4.26
C VAL A 39 17.53 3.10 4.97
N ARG A 40 18.68 2.65 4.46
CA ARG A 40 19.50 1.63 5.12
C ARG A 40 20.19 2.24 6.34
#